data_AF-A0AAD3MMF5-F1
#
_entry.id   AF-A0AAD3MMF5-F1
#
_cell.length_a   1.000
_cell.length_b   1.000
_cell.length_c   1.000
_cell.angle_alpha   90.00
_cell.angle_beta   90.00
_cell.angle_gamma   90.00
#
_symmetry.space_group_name_H-M   'P 1'
#
loop_
_entity.id
_entity.type
_entity.pdbx_description
1 polymer ?
#
loop_
_entity_poly.entity_id
_entity_poly.type
_entity_poly.pdbx_seq_one_letter_code
_entity_poly.pdbx_strand_id
1 'polypeptide(L)'
;MDSGYQQANVIILPSHLASDFEAFCRCNPAPLPLLHRSQSGETSCLPLAKHTDIRTDISQYCVYEEGQLVETVSSLQSYTSQGRIAWPDMVCFYLGCSFGFEGRLKTAGVPVRNVEQGRNISIYKTAVPCIPAGVFSCPLVVTMRPVPAAMLDAAVKVTDLNPLAHGAPVHIGEPALLGIQDLSRPDYGERVELQPGDVPVFWACGVTAIEAILSSKPSLAFSHSPGCMFLTDIPDSSPVTKPNPELTPLCFLVSHNPLFYSLASQRAVARIRQLEIIIREDPGQRGIRALSVQDELLRSCLALSRSSSVAITTGFPTHYMHSPPDETDGPPGAIAMATMLLALGKQVTMVTDRRAVEMNQAIIDEAVKTGVLKTAIPLVTFEDHGPDAALHFLCHHGDPNRPRYDHLVAIERSGRAEDGNYYNMRGVNIKHLVDPIDNLFIAAKDIPGITTTGIGDGGNELGMGKVKEKVKSLMPNGNLIACDIPADNAVTAAATFDPNMTQV
;
A
#
# COMPACT_ATOMS: atom_id res chain seq x y z
N MET A 1 -18.80 -8.09 -31.60
CA MET A 1 -18.29 -7.11 -30.63
C MET A 1 -18.56 -5.74 -31.23
N ASP A 2 -19.60 -5.05 -30.79
CA ASP A 2 -19.84 -3.67 -31.21
C ASP A 2 -18.84 -2.76 -30.49
N SER A 3 -17.89 -2.24 -31.26
CA SER A 3 -16.91 -1.27 -30.80
C SER A 3 -17.61 0.08 -30.61
N GLY A 4 -18.01 0.41 -29.38
CA GLY A 4 -18.51 1.76 -29.08
C GLY A 4 -19.43 1.91 -27.88
N TYR A 5 -19.94 0.81 -27.30
CA TYR A 5 -20.89 0.86 -26.18
C TYR A 5 -20.30 0.24 -24.91
N GLN A 6 -20.67 0.80 -23.76
CA GLN A 6 -20.28 0.30 -22.45
C GLN A 6 -20.89 -1.09 -22.23
N GLN A 7 -20.13 -1.95 -21.57
CA GLN A 7 -20.54 -3.28 -21.17
C GLN A 7 -20.63 -3.40 -19.65
N ALA A 8 -21.56 -4.22 -19.18
CA ALA A 8 -21.75 -4.51 -17.76
C ALA A 8 -21.59 -6.01 -17.48
N ASN A 9 -20.88 -6.30 -16.39
CA ASN A 9 -20.95 -7.61 -15.74
C ASN A 9 -22.31 -7.72 -15.05
N VAL A 10 -22.95 -8.88 -15.16
CA VAL A 10 -24.28 -9.12 -14.57
C VAL A 10 -24.20 -10.19 -13.50
N ILE A 11 -24.88 -9.91 -12.39
CA ILE A 11 -25.13 -10.82 -11.26
C ILE A 11 -26.62 -10.79 -10.96
N ILE A 12 -27.25 -11.95 -10.78
CA ILE A 12 -28.67 -12.08 -10.44
C ILE A 12 -28.78 -12.91 -9.18
N LEU A 13 -29.43 -12.35 -8.17
CA LEU A 13 -29.54 -12.94 -6.84
C LEU A 13 -31.00 -12.95 -6.36
N PRO A 14 -31.34 -13.85 -5.43
CA PRO A 14 -32.60 -13.78 -4.70
C PRO A 14 -32.76 -12.45 -3.98
N SER A 15 -33.98 -11.92 -3.97
CA SER A 15 -34.33 -10.60 -3.45
C SER A 15 -33.95 -10.40 -1.98
N HIS A 16 -34.00 -11.47 -1.18
CA HIS A 16 -33.61 -11.44 0.23
C HIS A 16 -32.10 -11.20 0.44
N LEU A 17 -31.25 -11.46 -0.56
CA LEU A 17 -29.81 -11.18 -0.52
C LEU A 17 -29.43 -9.82 -1.13
N ALA A 18 -30.39 -9.15 -1.77
CA ALA A 18 -30.10 -7.97 -2.59
C ALA A 18 -29.54 -6.79 -1.77
N SER A 19 -30.09 -6.54 -0.58
CA SER A 19 -29.63 -5.45 0.29
C SER A 19 -28.19 -5.68 0.78
N ASP A 20 -27.87 -6.92 1.14
CA ASP A 20 -26.52 -7.32 1.58
C ASP A 20 -25.52 -7.18 0.44
N PHE A 21 -25.87 -7.62 -0.77
CA PHE A 21 -25.00 -7.51 -1.93
C PHE A 21 -24.79 -6.05 -2.37
N GLU A 22 -25.82 -5.21 -2.30
CA GLU A 22 -25.68 -3.78 -2.57
C GLU A 22 -24.74 -3.11 -1.55
N ALA A 23 -24.89 -3.42 -0.26
CA ALA A 23 -23.99 -2.94 0.77
C ALA A 23 -22.55 -3.43 0.51
N PHE A 24 -22.38 -4.69 0.11
CA PHE A 24 -21.09 -5.27 -0.24
C PHE A 24 -20.43 -4.56 -1.43
N CYS A 25 -21.20 -4.24 -2.48
CA CYS A 25 -20.70 -3.46 -3.61
C CYS A 25 -20.26 -2.04 -3.19
N ARG A 26 -21.05 -1.36 -2.35
CA ARG A 26 -20.72 -0.02 -1.84
C ARG A 26 -19.48 0.00 -0.96
N CYS A 27 -19.25 -1.06 -0.18
CA CYS A 27 -18.03 -1.23 0.62
C CYS A 27 -16.81 -1.58 -0.25
N ASN A 28 -17.00 -2.15 -1.44
CA ASN A 28 -15.93 -2.63 -2.33
C ASN A 28 -16.08 -2.08 -3.75
N PRO A 29 -16.09 -0.75 -3.96
CA PRO A 29 -16.45 -0.15 -5.24
C PRO A 29 -15.44 -0.40 -6.36
N ALA A 30 -14.18 -0.67 -6.04
CA ALA A 30 -13.13 -0.95 -7.03
C ALA A 30 -13.37 -2.28 -7.79
N PRO A 31 -13.55 -3.43 -7.11
CA PRO A 31 -13.93 -4.67 -7.79
C PRO A 31 -15.40 -4.72 -8.20
N LEU A 32 -16.29 -4.00 -7.49
CA LEU A 32 -17.75 -4.07 -7.66
C LEU A 32 -18.38 -2.69 -7.96
N PRO A 33 -18.01 -2.03 -9.07
CA PRO A 33 -18.57 -0.73 -9.43
C PRO A 33 -20.04 -0.89 -9.83
N LEU A 34 -20.95 -0.65 -8.90
CA LEU A 34 -22.39 -0.80 -9.14
C LEU A 34 -22.92 0.30 -10.06
N LEU A 35 -23.30 -0.05 -11.28
CA LEU A 35 -23.93 0.85 -12.25
C LEU A 35 -25.44 0.96 -12.00
N HIS A 36 -26.09 -0.20 -11.79
CA HIS A 36 -27.53 -0.26 -11.57
C HIS A 36 -27.94 -1.51 -10.79
N ARG A 37 -29.00 -1.36 -9.99
CA ARG A 37 -29.72 -2.43 -9.30
C ARG A 37 -31.19 -2.37 -9.73
N SER A 38 -31.72 -3.48 -10.23
CA SER A 38 -33.13 -3.57 -10.63
C SER A 38 -34.07 -3.68 -9.41
N GLN A 39 -35.35 -3.44 -9.61
CA GLN A 39 -36.37 -3.91 -8.66
C GLN A 39 -36.48 -5.44 -8.69
N SER A 40 -37.09 -6.02 -7.66
CA SER A 40 -37.39 -7.45 -7.62
C SER A 40 -38.35 -7.82 -8.76
N GLY A 41 -37.98 -8.82 -9.56
CA GLY A 41 -38.75 -9.28 -10.72
C GLY A 41 -38.64 -8.42 -11.97
N GLU A 42 -37.94 -7.29 -11.92
CA GLU A 42 -37.75 -6.42 -13.07
C GLU A 42 -36.77 -7.07 -14.07
N THR A 43 -37.22 -7.22 -15.33
CA THR A 43 -36.39 -7.77 -16.42
C THR A 43 -35.70 -6.68 -17.24
N SER A 44 -36.22 -5.46 -17.22
CA SER A 44 -35.69 -4.33 -17.96
C SER A 44 -34.56 -3.61 -17.21
N CYS A 45 -33.71 -2.92 -17.95
CA CYS A 45 -32.65 -2.07 -17.40
C CYS A 45 -32.67 -0.66 -17.99
N LEU A 46 -33.80 0.05 -17.84
CA LEU A 46 -34.03 1.35 -18.47
C LEU A 46 -32.89 2.38 -18.29
N PRO A 47 -32.18 2.45 -17.13
CA PRO A 47 -31.07 3.38 -16.99
C PRO A 47 -29.85 3.07 -17.87
N LEU A 48 -29.66 1.81 -18.27
CA LEU A 48 -28.50 1.40 -19.07
C LEU A 48 -28.86 1.07 -20.52
N ALA A 49 -30.05 0.52 -20.78
CA ALA A 49 -30.47 0.15 -22.13
C ALA A 49 -32.00 0.07 -22.26
N LYS A 50 -32.52 0.54 -23.40
CA LYS A 50 -33.95 0.50 -23.75
C LYS A 50 -34.33 -0.86 -24.31
N HIS A 51 -35.59 -1.26 -24.09
CA HIS A 51 -36.19 -2.48 -24.66
C HIS A 51 -35.41 -3.77 -24.33
N THR A 52 -34.94 -3.90 -23.09
CA THR A 52 -34.13 -5.04 -22.65
C THR A 52 -34.93 -6.06 -21.84
N ASP A 53 -34.54 -7.33 -22.00
CA ASP A 53 -34.91 -8.45 -21.15
C ASP A 53 -33.65 -9.23 -20.75
N ILE A 54 -33.24 -9.04 -19.51
CA ILE A 54 -32.03 -9.66 -18.93
C ILE A 54 -32.07 -11.19 -18.90
N ARG A 55 -33.17 -11.83 -19.27
CA ARG A 55 -33.26 -13.29 -19.39
C ARG A 55 -32.79 -13.80 -20.75
N THR A 56 -32.65 -12.91 -21.73
CA THR A 56 -32.30 -13.26 -23.13
C THR A 56 -31.16 -12.44 -23.70
N ASP A 57 -30.90 -11.26 -23.15
CA ASP A 57 -30.04 -10.26 -23.81
C ASP A 57 -28.54 -10.43 -23.52
N ILE A 58 -28.17 -11.50 -22.82
CA ILE A 58 -26.80 -11.99 -22.65
C ILE A 58 -26.67 -13.32 -23.40
N SER A 59 -25.60 -13.49 -24.16
CA SER A 59 -25.37 -14.67 -25.00
C SER A 59 -25.18 -15.97 -24.21
N GLN A 60 -24.67 -15.89 -22.98
CA GLN A 60 -24.49 -17.05 -22.11
C GLN A 60 -24.46 -16.65 -20.63
N TYR A 61 -25.25 -17.35 -19.83
CA TYR A 61 -25.33 -17.24 -18.38
C TYR A 61 -24.66 -18.43 -17.72
N CYS A 62 -24.09 -18.20 -16.54
CA CYS A 62 -23.66 -19.22 -15.59
C CYS A 62 -24.73 -19.38 -14.51
N VAL A 63 -25.08 -20.62 -14.21
CA VAL A 63 -26.05 -20.97 -13.16
C VAL A 63 -25.30 -21.51 -11.96
N TYR A 64 -25.56 -20.94 -10.79
CA TYR A 64 -24.95 -21.37 -9.53
C TYR A 64 -26.03 -21.89 -8.58
N GLU A 65 -25.83 -23.09 -8.04
CA GLU A 65 -26.67 -23.67 -7.00
C GLU A 65 -25.79 -24.02 -5.79
N GLU A 66 -26.19 -23.58 -4.59
CA GLU A 66 -25.43 -23.77 -3.34
C GLU A 66 -23.97 -23.32 -3.45
N GLY A 67 -23.73 -22.25 -4.22
CA GLY A 67 -22.41 -21.68 -4.48
C GLY A 67 -21.52 -22.54 -5.38
N GLN A 68 -22.08 -23.41 -6.22
CA GLN A 68 -21.34 -24.19 -7.23
C GLN A 68 -21.86 -23.90 -8.63
N LEU A 69 -20.97 -23.73 -9.60
CA LEU A 69 -21.34 -23.61 -11.01
C LEU A 69 -21.90 -24.96 -11.50
N VAL A 70 -23.19 -25.01 -11.82
CA VAL A 70 -23.86 -26.26 -12.24
C VAL A 70 -23.98 -26.40 -13.74
N GLU A 71 -24.31 -25.31 -14.45
CA GLU A 71 -24.43 -25.31 -15.91
C GLU A 71 -24.28 -23.92 -16.50
N THR A 72 -24.10 -23.86 -17.83
CA THR A 72 -24.14 -22.63 -18.61
C THR A 72 -25.27 -22.69 -19.61
N VAL A 73 -26.09 -21.64 -19.70
CA VAL A 73 -27.28 -21.60 -20.56
C VAL A 73 -27.31 -20.35 -21.41
N SER A 74 -27.93 -20.41 -22.59
CA SER A 74 -28.07 -19.25 -23.48
C SER A 74 -29.27 -18.36 -23.13
N SER A 75 -30.15 -18.80 -22.24
CA SER A 75 -31.31 -18.01 -21.79
C SER A 75 -31.82 -18.49 -20.43
N LEU A 76 -32.33 -17.54 -19.64
CA LEU A 76 -33.02 -17.79 -18.37
C LEU A 76 -34.55 -17.90 -18.53
N GLN A 77 -35.10 -17.71 -19.73
CA GLN A 77 -36.54 -17.90 -19.95
C GLN A 77 -36.98 -19.34 -19.71
N SER A 78 -36.17 -20.32 -20.12
CA SER A 78 -36.44 -21.74 -19.88
C SER A 78 -36.62 -22.03 -18.39
N TYR A 79 -35.74 -21.51 -17.54
CA TYR A 79 -35.84 -21.65 -16.08
C TYR A 79 -37.11 -21.01 -15.50
N THR A 80 -37.48 -19.84 -16.02
CA THR A 80 -38.71 -19.16 -15.59
C THR A 80 -39.94 -19.99 -16.00
N SER A 81 -39.99 -20.45 -17.25
CA SER A 81 -41.11 -21.22 -17.81
C SER A 81 -41.28 -22.62 -17.17
N GLN A 82 -40.18 -23.23 -16.72
CA GLN A 82 -40.15 -24.53 -16.06
C GLN A 82 -40.38 -24.44 -14.54
N GLY A 83 -40.57 -23.23 -13.99
CA GLY A 83 -40.75 -23.03 -12.55
C GLY A 83 -39.49 -23.29 -11.71
N ARG A 84 -38.31 -23.36 -12.33
CA ARG A 84 -37.02 -23.52 -11.63
C ARG A 84 -36.55 -22.22 -10.98
N ILE A 85 -37.05 -21.06 -11.45
CA ILE A 85 -36.82 -19.74 -10.85
C ILE A 85 -38.17 -19.06 -10.59
N ALA A 86 -38.36 -18.55 -9.37
CA ALA A 86 -39.38 -17.57 -9.07
C ALA A 86 -38.88 -16.17 -9.47
N TRP A 87 -39.04 -15.80 -10.74
CA TRP A 87 -38.50 -14.53 -11.26
C TRP A 87 -38.91 -13.28 -10.45
N PRO A 88 -40.15 -13.16 -9.95
CA PRO A 88 -40.55 -12.05 -9.08
C PRO A 88 -39.65 -11.84 -7.84
N ASP A 89 -38.93 -12.87 -7.41
CA ASP A 89 -38.03 -12.85 -6.26
C ASP A 89 -36.56 -12.70 -6.66
N MET A 90 -36.25 -12.27 -7.88
CA MET A 90 -34.89 -12.08 -8.36
C MET A 90 -34.55 -10.60 -8.58
N VAL A 91 -33.31 -10.22 -8.24
CA VAL A 91 -32.77 -8.87 -8.41
C VAL A 91 -31.51 -8.95 -9.26
N CYS A 92 -31.43 -8.07 -10.27
CA CYS A 92 -30.29 -7.98 -11.17
C CYS A 92 -29.38 -6.82 -10.77
N PHE A 93 -28.07 -7.10 -10.74
CA PHE A 93 -27.01 -6.15 -10.48
C PHE A 93 -26.14 -6.02 -11.73
N TYR A 94 -26.00 -4.79 -12.20
CA TYR A 94 -25.17 -4.42 -13.34
C TYR A 94 -23.93 -3.73 -12.78
N LEU A 95 -22.80 -4.41 -12.91
CA LEU A 95 -21.51 -3.94 -12.44
C LEU A 95 -20.69 -3.48 -13.64
N GLY A 96 -19.95 -2.39 -13.47
CA GLY A 96 -19.10 -1.88 -14.52
C GLY A 96 -18.03 -2.91 -14.92
N CYS A 97 -17.81 -2.99 -16.23
CA CYS A 97 -16.80 -3.85 -16.82
C CYS A 97 -15.61 -3.02 -17.28
N SER A 98 -14.44 -3.64 -17.36
CA SER A 98 -13.20 -3.04 -17.85
C SER A 98 -13.12 -2.84 -19.35
N PHE A 99 -14.27 -2.75 -20.01
CA PHE A 99 -14.32 -2.42 -21.41
C PHE A 99 -13.77 -1.01 -21.64
N GLY A 100 -12.96 -0.82 -22.69
CA GLY A 100 -12.21 0.41 -22.94
C GLY A 100 -10.87 0.55 -22.18
N PHE A 101 -10.61 -0.30 -21.18
CA PHE A 101 -9.36 -0.29 -20.39
C PHE A 101 -8.12 -0.51 -21.28
N GLU A 102 -8.14 -1.56 -22.10
CA GLU A 102 -7.03 -1.90 -23.00
C GLU A 102 -6.86 -0.87 -24.12
N GLY A 103 -7.96 -0.29 -24.60
CA GLY A 103 -7.94 0.78 -25.59
C GLY A 103 -7.23 2.03 -25.08
N ARG A 104 -7.46 2.40 -23.81
CA ARG A 104 -6.78 3.54 -23.16
C ARG A 104 -5.29 3.31 -22.97
N LEU A 105 -4.91 2.11 -22.49
CA LEU A 105 -3.50 1.73 -22.39
C LEU A 105 -2.80 1.80 -23.75
N LYS A 106 -3.41 1.21 -24.78
CA LYS A 106 -2.89 1.22 -26.15
C LYS A 106 -2.78 2.64 -26.71
N THR A 107 -3.77 3.50 -26.49
CA THR A 107 -3.75 4.92 -26.93
C THR A 107 -2.64 5.70 -26.23
N ALA A 108 -2.32 5.37 -24.98
CA ALA A 108 -1.20 5.94 -24.23
C ALA A 108 0.16 5.34 -24.59
N GLY A 109 0.22 4.38 -25.53
CA GLY A 109 1.43 3.67 -25.91
C GLY A 109 1.89 2.62 -24.91
N VAL A 110 1.08 2.29 -23.89
CA VAL A 110 1.37 1.21 -22.94
C VAL A 110 1.05 -0.14 -23.60
N PRO A 111 2.02 -1.07 -23.69
CA PRO A 111 1.79 -2.36 -24.31
C PRO A 111 0.79 -3.18 -23.49
N VAL A 112 -0.10 -3.89 -24.20
CA VAL A 112 -1.11 -4.76 -23.58
C VAL A 112 -0.74 -6.20 -23.92
N ARG A 113 0.13 -6.79 -23.09
CA ARG A 113 0.80 -8.07 -23.39
C ARG A 113 -0.15 -9.22 -23.69
N ASN A 114 -1.28 -9.30 -22.99
CA ASN A 114 -2.28 -10.35 -23.25
C ASN A 114 -2.86 -10.23 -24.66
N VAL A 115 -3.13 -9.01 -25.14
CA VAL A 115 -3.62 -8.76 -26.50
C VAL A 115 -2.53 -9.07 -27.54
N GLU A 116 -1.28 -8.65 -27.29
CA GLU A 116 -0.13 -8.96 -28.16
C GLU A 116 0.09 -10.48 -28.31
N GLN A 117 -0.19 -11.24 -27.25
CA GLN A 117 -0.04 -12.70 -27.19
C GLN A 117 -1.31 -13.45 -27.64
N GLY A 118 -2.42 -12.77 -27.92
CA GLY A 118 -3.70 -13.40 -28.26
C GLY A 118 -4.29 -14.26 -27.13
N ARG A 119 -4.01 -13.90 -25.87
CA ARG A 119 -4.43 -14.65 -24.67
C ARG A 119 -5.46 -13.88 -23.87
N ASN A 120 -6.32 -14.62 -23.18
CA ASN A 120 -7.15 -14.05 -22.11
C ASN A 120 -6.27 -13.53 -20.97
N ILE A 121 -6.76 -12.49 -20.30
CA ILE A 121 -6.03 -11.86 -19.19
C ILE A 121 -5.84 -12.82 -18.02
N SER A 122 -4.67 -12.78 -17.36
CA SER A 122 -4.41 -13.54 -16.14
C SER A 122 -5.18 -12.94 -14.96
N ILE A 123 -5.93 -13.78 -14.25
CA ILE A 123 -6.77 -13.39 -13.11
C ILE A 123 -6.40 -14.25 -11.90
N TYR A 124 -6.27 -13.62 -10.74
CA TYR A 124 -5.80 -14.27 -9.51
C TYR A 124 -6.72 -13.92 -8.33
N LYS A 125 -6.98 -14.92 -7.49
CA LYS A 125 -7.54 -14.74 -6.16
C LYS A 125 -6.41 -14.31 -5.22
N THR A 126 -6.64 -13.23 -4.50
CA THR A 126 -5.65 -12.70 -3.55
C THR A 126 -5.91 -13.23 -2.14
N ALA A 127 -4.94 -13.04 -1.23
CA ALA A 127 -5.13 -13.20 0.20
C ALA A 127 -5.77 -11.95 0.85
N VAL A 128 -6.03 -10.89 0.08
CA VAL A 128 -6.62 -9.64 0.57
C VAL A 128 -8.14 -9.80 0.65
N PRO A 129 -8.76 -9.71 1.85
CA PRO A 129 -10.20 -9.83 1.97
C PRO A 129 -10.90 -8.57 1.45
N CYS A 130 -12.06 -8.74 0.82
CA CYS A 130 -13.01 -7.65 0.65
C CYS A 130 -13.57 -7.23 2.02
N ILE A 131 -14.04 -5.99 2.13
CA ILE A 131 -14.76 -5.51 3.30
C ILE A 131 -16.11 -6.26 3.35
N PRO A 132 -16.37 -7.07 4.39
CA PRO A 132 -17.58 -7.89 4.44
C PRO A 132 -18.83 -7.03 4.64
N ALA A 133 -19.96 -7.48 4.10
CA ALA A 133 -21.27 -6.87 4.33
C ALA A 133 -22.38 -7.92 4.26
N GLY A 134 -23.19 -8.00 5.33
CA GLY A 134 -24.22 -9.01 5.46
C GLY A 134 -23.64 -10.43 5.36
N VAL A 135 -24.23 -11.27 4.52
CA VAL A 135 -23.72 -12.63 4.26
C VAL A 135 -22.50 -12.69 3.32
N PHE A 136 -22.10 -11.59 2.69
CA PHE A 136 -21.02 -11.60 1.69
C PHE A 136 -19.66 -11.31 2.33
N SER A 137 -18.73 -12.24 2.13
CA SER A 137 -17.33 -12.15 2.50
C SER A 137 -16.52 -13.04 1.57
N CYS A 138 -15.53 -12.50 0.88
CA CYS A 138 -14.68 -13.23 -0.07
C CYS A 138 -13.33 -12.52 -0.27
N PRO A 139 -12.32 -13.20 -0.82
CA PRO A 139 -11.09 -12.55 -1.25
C PRO A 139 -11.32 -11.61 -2.44
N LEU A 140 -10.55 -10.54 -2.50
CA LEU A 140 -10.44 -9.70 -3.70
C LEU A 140 -9.84 -10.53 -4.84
N VAL A 141 -10.44 -10.41 -6.02
CA VAL A 141 -9.90 -10.96 -7.27
C VAL A 141 -9.28 -9.85 -8.08
N VAL A 142 -8.12 -10.11 -8.70
CA VAL A 142 -7.38 -9.12 -9.51
C VAL A 142 -7.05 -9.65 -10.89
N THR A 143 -7.01 -8.75 -11.87
CA THR A 143 -6.34 -9.00 -13.16
C THR A 143 -4.90 -8.51 -13.07
N MET A 144 -3.96 -9.23 -13.69
CA MET A 144 -2.55 -8.83 -13.74
C MET A 144 -2.13 -8.53 -15.17
N ARG A 145 -1.51 -7.36 -15.41
CA ARG A 145 -0.86 -7.04 -16.68
C ARG A 145 0.60 -6.69 -16.44
N PRO A 146 1.53 -7.23 -17.26
CA PRO A 146 2.89 -6.74 -17.29
C PRO A 146 2.93 -5.34 -17.91
N VAL A 147 3.55 -4.39 -17.22
CA VAL A 147 3.72 -3.02 -17.71
C VAL A 147 5.20 -2.62 -17.62
N PRO A 148 5.84 -2.11 -18.69
CA PRO A 148 7.20 -1.62 -18.61
C PRO A 148 7.34 -0.58 -17.49
N ALA A 149 8.40 -0.67 -16.67
CA ALA A 149 8.61 0.22 -15.52
C ALA A 149 8.51 1.72 -15.89
N ALA A 150 9.05 2.10 -17.06
CA ALA A 150 9.02 3.47 -17.57
C ALA A 150 7.62 3.97 -17.96
N MET A 151 6.63 3.08 -18.06
CA MET A 151 5.25 3.37 -18.47
C MET A 151 4.25 3.25 -17.32
N LEU A 152 4.69 2.96 -16.09
CA LEU A 152 3.80 2.83 -14.93
C LEU A 152 2.99 4.10 -14.68
N ASP A 153 3.60 5.28 -14.75
CA ASP A 153 2.88 6.55 -14.59
C ASP A 153 1.81 6.76 -15.65
N ALA A 154 2.10 6.39 -16.90
CA ALA A 154 1.14 6.48 -17.99
C ALA A 154 -0.03 5.52 -17.76
N ALA A 155 0.26 4.26 -17.43
CA ALA A 155 -0.74 3.24 -17.13
C ALA A 155 -1.66 3.68 -15.98
N VAL A 156 -1.09 4.10 -14.85
CA VAL A 156 -1.84 4.59 -13.68
C VAL A 156 -2.75 5.75 -14.06
N LYS A 157 -2.22 6.79 -14.73
CA LYS A 157 -2.98 7.99 -15.09
C LYS A 157 -4.17 7.69 -16.01
N VAL A 158 -3.99 6.83 -17.02
CA VAL A 158 -5.07 6.56 -17.98
C VAL A 158 -6.13 5.61 -17.44
N THR A 159 -5.77 4.71 -16.50
CA THR A 159 -6.72 3.78 -15.87
C THR A 159 -7.50 4.42 -14.73
N ASP A 160 -6.93 5.39 -14.02
CA ASP A 160 -7.60 6.11 -12.92
C ASP A 160 -8.87 6.85 -13.36
N LEU A 161 -8.91 7.29 -14.63
CA LEU A 161 -10.06 7.99 -15.22
C LEU A 161 -11.32 7.13 -15.37
N ASN A 162 -11.24 5.84 -15.04
CA ASN A 162 -12.31 4.86 -15.18
C ASN A 162 -12.65 4.21 -13.82
N PRO A 163 -13.10 4.97 -12.79
CA PRO A 163 -13.38 4.42 -11.47
C PRO A 163 -14.52 3.38 -11.49
N LEU A 164 -15.40 3.44 -12.49
CA LEU A 164 -16.47 2.47 -12.69
C LEU A 164 -16.04 1.23 -13.51
N ALA A 165 -14.74 1.08 -13.83
CA ALA A 165 -14.22 0.04 -14.70
C ALA A 165 -12.75 -0.26 -14.37
N HIS A 166 -12.51 -0.91 -13.22
CA HIS A 166 -11.22 -1.19 -12.56
C HIS A 166 -10.58 -0.02 -11.79
N GLY A 167 -10.58 1.20 -12.35
CA GLY A 167 -9.90 2.36 -11.75
C GLY A 167 -8.37 2.25 -11.74
N ALA A 168 -7.73 2.98 -10.81
CA ALA A 168 -6.28 2.88 -10.60
C ALA A 168 -5.86 1.45 -10.15
N PRO A 169 -4.60 1.05 -10.40
CA PRO A 169 -4.10 -0.24 -9.91
C PRO A 169 -4.25 -0.37 -8.39
N VAL A 170 -4.61 -1.58 -7.94
CA VAL A 170 -4.68 -1.91 -6.51
C VAL A 170 -3.33 -2.37 -5.95
N HIS A 171 -2.41 -2.78 -6.82
CA HIS A 171 -1.05 -3.20 -6.45
C HIS A 171 -0.09 -3.11 -7.63
N ILE A 172 1.18 -2.82 -7.34
CA ILE A 172 2.24 -2.68 -8.35
C ILE A 172 3.53 -3.30 -7.79
N GLY A 173 4.04 -4.34 -8.45
CA GLY A 173 5.26 -5.05 -8.06
C GLY A 173 5.00 -6.46 -7.55
N GLU A 174 5.58 -6.81 -6.40
CA GLU A 174 5.71 -8.18 -5.90
C GLU A 174 4.35 -8.89 -5.68
N PRO A 175 4.03 -9.96 -6.43
CA PRO A 175 2.77 -10.70 -6.31
C PRO A 175 2.57 -11.37 -4.96
N ALA A 176 3.64 -11.80 -4.27
CA ALA A 176 3.53 -12.46 -2.98
C ALA A 176 2.88 -11.58 -1.90
N LEU A 177 2.96 -10.24 -2.04
CA LEU A 177 2.28 -9.29 -1.16
C LEU A 177 0.76 -9.34 -1.27
N LEU A 178 0.23 -9.85 -2.40
CA LEU A 178 -1.19 -10.17 -2.58
C LEU A 178 -1.51 -11.63 -2.25
N GLY A 179 -0.55 -12.41 -1.75
CA GLY A 179 -0.67 -13.86 -1.56
C GLY A 179 -0.53 -14.69 -2.84
N ILE A 180 -0.12 -14.07 -3.95
CA ILE A 180 0.04 -14.77 -5.24
C ILE A 180 1.49 -15.29 -5.33
N GLN A 181 1.67 -16.60 -5.18
CA GLN A 181 3.00 -17.22 -5.13
C GLN A 181 3.59 -17.55 -6.51
N ASP A 182 2.74 -17.74 -7.52
CA ASP A 182 3.17 -18.18 -8.86
C ASP A 182 2.31 -17.53 -9.95
N LEU A 183 2.87 -16.55 -10.65
CA LEU A 183 2.21 -15.89 -11.77
C LEU A 183 1.97 -16.84 -12.97
N SER A 184 2.64 -17.99 -13.05
CA SER A 184 2.43 -18.93 -14.14
C SER A 184 1.12 -19.72 -14.03
N ARG A 185 0.43 -19.64 -12.88
CA ARG A 185 -0.78 -20.39 -12.55
C ARG A 185 -1.93 -19.46 -12.16
N PRO A 186 -2.54 -18.74 -13.12
CA PRO A 186 -3.71 -17.93 -12.81
C PRO A 186 -4.89 -18.80 -12.38
N ASP A 187 -5.72 -18.28 -11.48
CA ASP A 187 -6.97 -18.93 -11.04
C ASP A 187 -8.02 -18.94 -12.16
N TYR A 188 -8.03 -17.88 -12.98
CA TYR A 188 -8.88 -17.76 -14.17
C TYR A 188 -8.11 -17.14 -15.35
N GLY A 189 -8.56 -17.44 -16.56
CA GLY A 189 -7.95 -16.94 -17.78
C GLY A 189 -6.67 -17.70 -18.14
N GLU A 190 -5.73 -17.01 -18.79
CA GLU A 190 -4.52 -17.63 -19.33
C GLU A 190 -3.27 -16.92 -18.81
N ARG A 191 -2.15 -17.65 -18.75
CA ARG A 191 -0.86 -17.09 -18.34
C ARG A 191 -0.38 -16.07 -19.36
N VAL A 192 -0.05 -14.86 -18.91
CA VAL A 192 0.57 -13.82 -19.73
C VAL A 192 2.07 -13.77 -19.44
N GLU A 193 2.90 -13.80 -20.48
CA GLU A 193 4.35 -13.74 -20.34
C GLU A 193 4.83 -12.30 -20.16
N LEU A 194 5.74 -12.09 -19.20
CA LEU A 194 6.42 -10.83 -18.94
C LEU A 194 7.65 -10.68 -19.86
N GLN A 195 7.94 -9.45 -20.29
CA GLN A 195 9.21 -9.12 -20.93
C GLN A 195 10.23 -8.55 -19.91
N PRO A 196 11.54 -8.60 -20.20
CA PRO A 196 12.54 -7.94 -19.36
C PRO A 196 12.20 -6.46 -19.12
N GLY A 197 12.15 -6.04 -17.86
CA GLY A 197 11.79 -4.68 -17.47
C GLY A 197 10.29 -4.42 -17.27
N ASP A 198 9.43 -5.41 -17.56
CA ASP A 198 8.02 -5.35 -17.17
C ASP A 198 7.89 -5.53 -15.64
N VAL A 199 6.95 -4.79 -15.07
CA VAL A 199 6.51 -4.87 -13.67
C VAL A 199 5.10 -5.46 -13.65
N PRO A 200 4.80 -6.45 -12.80
CA PRO A 200 3.43 -6.92 -12.61
C PRO A 200 2.56 -5.81 -12.00
N VAL A 201 1.45 -5.48 -12.66
CA VAL A 201 0.48 -4.49 -12.20
C VAL A 201 -0.89 -5.14 -12.07
N PHE A 202 -1.56 -4.90 -10.94
CA PHE A 202 -2.81 -5.57 -10.59
C PHE A 202 -3.96 -4.59 -10.48
N TRP A 203 -5.11 -4.95 -11.06
CA TRP A 203 -6.35 -4.18 -10.98
C TRP A 203 -7.48 -5.03 -10.43
N ALA A 204 -8.32 -4.44 -9.59
CA ALA A 204 -9.49 -5.11 -9.01
C ALA A 204 -10.43 -5.65 -10.11
N CYS A 205 -10.89 -6.88 -9.99
CA CYS A 205 -11.64 -7.57 -11.04
C CYS A 205 -13.10 -7.84 -10.64
N GLY A 206 -14.03 -7.70 -11.59
CA GLY A 206 -15.45 -8.04 -11.41
C GLY A 206 -15.71 -9.52 -11.12
N VAL A 207 -14.75 -10.42 -11.37
CA VAL A 207 -14.80 -11.82 -10.93
C VAL A 207 -14.89 -11.95 -9.40
N THR A 208 -14.54 -10.90 -8.65
CA THR A 208 -14.83 -10.80 -7.20
C THR A 208 -16.31 -11.02 -6.89
N ALA A 209 -17.23 -10.63 -7.78
CA ALA A 209 -18.65 -10.89 -7.59
C ALA A 209 -18.99 -12.39 -7.66
N ILE A 210 -18.26 -13.15 -8.49
CA ILE A 210 -18.42 -14.60 -8.59
C ILE A 210 -17.89 -15.25 -7.30
N GLU A 211 -16.72 -14.85 -6.81
CA GLU A 211 -16.20 -15.33 -5.52
C GLU A 211 -17.16 -15.03 -4.36
N ALA A 212 -17.85 -13.88 -4.41
CA ALA A 212 -18.87 -13.54 -3.42
C ALA A 212 -20.06 -14.53 -3.45
N ILE A 213 -20.52 -14.95 -4.64
CA ILE A 213 -21.54 -15.99 -4.81
C ILE A 213 -21.05 -17.34 -4.29
N LEU A 214 -19.85 -17.76 -4.70
CA LEU A 214 -19.29 -19.06 -4.29
C LEU A 214 -19.10 -19.14 -2.77
N SER A 215 -18.75 -18.02 -2.14
CA SER A 215 -18.53 -17.93 -0.69
C SER A 215 -19.84 -17.87 0.10
N SER A 216 -20.84 -17.12 -0.36
CA SER A 216 -22.12 -16.97 0.34
C SER A 216 -23.10 -18.12 0.10
N LYS A 217 -22.86 -18.95 -0.92
CA LYS A 217 -23.61 -20.16 -1.25
C LYS A 217 -25.13 -19.94 -1.31
N PRO A 218 -25.61 -19.01 -2.16
CA PRO A 218 -27.04 -18.85 -2.37
C PRO A 218 -27.61 -20.15 -2.96
N SER A 219 -28.87 -20.45 -2.63
CA SER A 219 -29.56 -21.62 -3.19
C SER A 219 -29.63 -21.58 -4.70
N LEU A 220 -29.75 -20.39 -5.27
CA LEU A 220 -29.72 -20.16 -6.70
C LEU A 220 -29.19 -18.75 -6.99
N ALA A 221 -28.25 -18.62 -7.93
CA ALA A 221 -27.75 -17.35 -8.44
C ALA A 221 -27.34 -17.48 -9.90
N PHE A 222 -27.23 -16.34 -10.59
CA PHE A 222 -26.77 -16.31 -11.97
C PHE A 222 -25.71 -15.24 -12.18
N SER A 223 -24.84 -15.48 -13.14
CA SER A 223 -23.98 -14.45 -13.71
C SER A 223 -23.99 -14.55 -15.23
N HIS A 224 -23.46 -13.53 -15.90
CA HIS A 224 -22.96 -13.74 -17.26
C HIS A 224 -21.75 -14.70 -17.27
N SER A 225 -21.52 -15.38 -18.39
CA SER A 225 -20.29 -16.13 -18.65
C SER A 225 -19.15 -15.17 -19.04
N PRO A 226 -17.88 -15.47 -18.71
CA PRO A 226 -16.74 -14.64 -19.14
C PRO A 226 -16.75 -14.37 -20.64
N GLY A 227 -16.63 -13.10 -21.03
CA GLY A 227 -16.69 -12.66 -22.44
C GLY A 227 -18.10 -12.48 -23.01
N CYS A 228 -19.15 -12.79 -22.25
CA CYS A 228 -20.56 -12.65 -22.62
C CYS A 228 -21.24 -11.51 -21.84
N MET A 229 -20.60 -10.35 -21.72
CA MET A 229 -21.12 -9.22 -20.94
C MET A 229 -22.41 -8.63 -21.54
N PHE A 230 -23.22 -7.97 -20.70
CA PHE A 230 -24.41 -7.24 -21.12
C PHE A 230 -24.02 -5.94 -21.84
N LEU A 231 -24.56 -5.72 -23.04
CA LEU A 231 -24.30 -4.52 -23.82
C LEU A 231 -25.31 -3.41 -23.46
N THR A 232 -24.81 -2.22 -23.17
CA THR A 232 -25.65 -1.06 -22.80
C THR A 232 -25.85 -0.11 -24.00
N ASP A 233 -26.80 0.81 -23.91
CA ASP A 233 -26.97 1.91 -24.88
C ASP A 233 -26.02 3.09 -24.60
N ILE A 234 -25.19 3.01 -23.55
CA ILE A 234 -24.29 4.08 -23.14
C ILE A 234 -23.02 4.03 -24.00
N PRO A 235 -22.66 5.11 -24.72
CA PRO A 235 -21.42 5.14 -25.49
C PRO A 235 -20.18 5.07 -24.58
N ASP A 236 -19.19 4.29 -24.97
CA ASP A 236 -17.91 4.10 -24.24
C ASP A 236 -17.10 5.42 -24.15
N SER A 237 -17.31 6.34 -25.10
CA SER A 237 -16.67 7.65 -25.12
C SER A 237 -17.20 8.65 -24.08
N SER A 238 -18.22 8.27 -23.31
CA SER A 238 -18.81 9.15 -22.29
C SER A 238 -17.80 9.37 -21.16
N PRO A 239 -17.35 10.62 -20.88
CA PRO A 239 -16.43 10.88 -19.79
C PRO A 239 -17.12 10.55 -18.46
N VAL A 240 -16.71 9.46 -17.82
CA VAL A 240 -17.34 8.91 -16.60
C VAL A 240 -17.20 9.88 -15.41
N THR A 241 -16.18 10.73 -15.41
CA THR A 241 -15.99 11.83 -14.46
C THR A 241 -15.04 12.85 -15.05
N LYS A 242 -15.24 14.16 -14.77
CA LYS A 242 -14.18 15.15 -15.03
C LYS A 242 -13.00 14.78 -14.12
N PRO A 243 -11.77 14.59 -14.66
CA PRO A 243 -10.62 14.34 -13.81
C PRO A 243 -10.48 15.48 -12.81
N ASN A 244 -10.40 15.15 -11.52
CA ASN A 244 -9.95 16.09 -10.52
C ASN A 244 -8.41 16.02 -10.51
N PRO A 245 -7.69 17.05 -11.01
CA PRO A 245 -6.23 17.01 -11.07
C PRO A 245 -5.60 16.75 -9.69
N GLU A 246 -6.20 17.27 -8.63
CA GLU A 246 -5.72 17.08 -7.26
C GLU A 246 -5.75 15.62 -6.79
N LEU A 247 -6.69 14.83 -7.30
CA LEU A 247 -6.84 13.42 -6.94
C LEU A 247 -6.11 12.47 -7.88
N THR A 248 -5.53 12.99 -8.97
CA THR A 248 -4.79 12.17 -9.93
C THR A 248 -3.65 11.42 -9.22
N PRO A 249 -3.56 10.09 -9.33
CA PRO A 249 -2.52 9.32 -8.69
C PRO A 249 -1.16 9.52 -9.37
N LEU A 250 -0.11 9.54 -8.54
CA LEU A 250 1.30 9.52 -8.91
C LEU A 250 1.93 8.22 -8.39
N CYS A 251 2.80 7.61 -9.18
CA CYS A 251 3.44 6.34 -8.85
C CYS A 251 4.85 6.57 -8.29
N PHE A 252 5.18 5.92 -7.17
CA PHE A 252 6.48 6.04 -6.52
C PHE A 252 7.03 4.66 -6.18
N LEU A 253 8.27 4.41 -6.57
CA LEU A 253 9.03 3.24 -6.11
C LEU A 253 9.35 3.40 -4.63
N VAL A 254 8.94 2.44 -3.80
CA VAL A 254 9.15 2.47 -2.35
C VAL A 254 10.17 1.43 -1.90
N SER A 255 10.19 0.26 -2.53
CA SER A 255 11.22 -0.76 -2.27
C SER A 255 11.62 -1.48 -3.54
N HIS A 256 12.89 -1.87 -3.61
CA HIS A 256 13.43 -2.75 -4.66
C HIS A 256 13.39 -4.22 -4.25
N ASN A 257 13.33 -4.52 -2.96
CA ASN A 257 13.37 -5.88 -2.42
C ASN A 257 12.40 -6.06 -1.23
N PRO A 258 11.20 -6.61 -1.46
CA PRO A 258 10.65 -6.93 -2.77
C PRO A 258 10.29 -5.65 -3.56
N LEU A 259 10.24 -5.77 -4.89
CA LEU A 259 9.87 -4.65 -5.76
C LEU A 259 8.46 -4.17 -5.43
N PHE A 260 8.29 -2.90 -5.08
CA PHE A 260 6.98 -2.35 -4.76
C PHE A 260 6.88 -0.87 -5.06
N TYR A 261 5.78 -0.49 -5.71
CA TYR A 261 5.40 0.89 -5.92
C TYR A 261 4.13 1.23 -5.15
N SER A 262 4.07 2.45 -4.64
CA SER A 262 2.89 3.01 -4.00
C SER A 262 2.30 4.13 -4.86
N LEU A 263 0.99 4.33 -4.73
CA LEU A 263 0.26 5.42 -5.37
C LEU A 263 -0.12 6.48 -4.34
N ALA A 264 0.06 7.75 -4.69
CA ALA A 264 -0.43 8.87 -3.90
C ALA A 264 -1.04 9.94 -4.79
N SER A 265 -2.15 10.53 -4.36
CA SER A 265 -2.77 11.65 -5.08
C SER A 265 -1.80 12.84 -5.18
N GLN A 266 -1.89 13.62 -6.26
CA GLN A 266 -1.15 14.87 -6.42
C GLN A 266 -1.29 15.79 -5.21
N ARG A 267 -2.48 15.88 -4.63
CA ARG A 267 -2.75 16.66 -3.42
C ARG A 267 -1.95 16.17 -2.22
N ALA A 268 -1.93 14.85 -1.97
CA ALA A 268 -1.16 14.28 -0.86
C ALA A 268 0.34 14.53 -1.05
N VAL A 269 0.85 14.30 -2.26
CA VAL A 269 2.25 14.56 -2.62
C VAL A 269 2.63 16.03 -2.43
N ALA A 270 1.79 16.97 -2.89
CA ALA A 270 2.02 18.39 -2.72
C ALA A 270 2.07 18.79 -1.23
N ARG A 271 1.15 18.26 -0.41
CA ARG A 271 1.13 18.52 1.03
C ARG A 271 2.35 17.97 1.76
N ILE A 272 2.78 16.75 1.42
CA ILE A 272 3.98 16.16 2.03
C ILE A 272 5.22 16.95 1.62
N ARG A 273 5.35 17.37 0.36
CA ARG A 273 6.45 18.25 -0.08
C ARG A 273 6.45 19.61 0.60
N GLN A 274 5.28 20.17 0.92
CA GLN A 274 5.18 21.40 1.72
C GLN A 274 5.70 21.17 3.14
N LEU A 275 5.32 20.07 3.80
CA LEU A 275 5.86 19.70 5.10
C LEU A 275 7.37 19.47 5.04
N GLU A 276 7.85 18.83 3.97
CA GLU A 276 9.27 18.60 3.73
C GLU A 276 10.06 19.91 3.61
N ILE A 277 9.46 20.97 3.04
CA ILE A 277 10.07 22.30 3.02
C ILE A 277 10.13 22.91 4.43
N ILE A 278 9.05 22.80 5.20
CA ILE A 278 8.94 23.37 6.56
C ILE A 278 9.96 22.74 7.50
N ILE A 279 10.06 21.41 7.53
CA ILE A 279 10.99 20.72 8.44
C ILE A 279 12.47 20.95 8.06
N ARG A 280 12.76 21.47 6.86
CA ARG A 280 14.11 21.85 6.41
C ARG A 280 14.47 23.29 6.74
N GLU A 281 13.58 24.06 7.36
CA GLU A 281 13.92 25.40 7.82
C GLU A 281 15.07 25.30 8.82
N ASP A 282 16.18 25.97 8.53
CA ASP A 282 17.41 25.91 9.33
C ASP A 282 17.65 27.28 9.96
N PRO A 283 16.89 27.65 11.01
CA PRO A 283 17.01 28.96 11.64
C PRO A 283 18.35 29.15 12.33
N GLY A 284 18.99 28.06 12.75
CA GLY A 284 20.36 28.06 13.28
C GLY A 284 21.44 28.25 12.21
N GLN A 285 21.08 28.26 10.93
CA GLN A 285 21.99 28.36 9.78
C GLN A 285 23.15 27.35 9.86
N ARG A 286 22.85 26.15 10.34
CA ARG A 286 23.82 25.05 10.55
C ARG A 286 24.24 24.39 9.23
N GLY A 287 23.59 24.71 8.11
CA GLY A 287 23.83 24.16 6.77
C GLY A 287 22.98 22.92 6.46
N ILE A 288 22.01 22.61 7.31
CA ILE A 288 21.17 21.40 7.30
C ILE A 288 20.37 21.30 6.00
N ARG A 289 19.86 22.45 5.53
CA ARG A 289 19.09 22.54 4.29
C ARG A 289 19.85 21.94 3.09
N ALA A 290 21.17 22.04 3.06
CA ALA A 290 21.99 21.53 1.96
C ALA A 290 22.12 19.99 1.95
N LEU A 291 21.95 19.35 3.11
CA LEU A 291 21.94 17.89 3.24
C LEU A 291 20.69 17.27 2.62
N SER A 292 19.58 18.03 2.60
CA SER A 292 18.29 17.52 2.16
C SER A 292 18.29 16.91 0.75
N VAL A 293 17.54 15.82 0.61
CA VAL A 293 17.24 15.16 -0.66
C VAL A 293 15.73 15.17 -0.85
N GLN A 294 15.28 15.56 -2.04
CA GLN A 294 13.87 15.72 -2.35
C GLN A 294 13.12 14.38 -2.26
N ASP A 295 11.91 14.43 -1.72
CA ASP A 295 10.97 13.30 -1.61
C ASP A 295 11.41 12.17 -0.66
N GLU A 296 12.43 12.37 0.17
CA GLU A 296 12.80 11.40 1.22
C GLU A 296 11.69 11.28 2.27
N LEU A 297 11.06 12.41 2.66
CA LEU A 297 9.90 12.39 3.54
C LEU A 297 8.72 11.68 2.86
N LEU A 298 8.49 11.96 1.58
CA LEU A 298 7.42 11.31 0.82
C LEU A 298 7.60 9.80 0.77
N ARG A 299 8.79 9.32 0.39
CA ARG A 299 9.07 7.88 0.31
C ARG A 299 9.00 7.21 1.68
N SER A 300 9.47 7.88 2.74
CA SER A 300 9.31 7.40 4.12
C SER A 300 7.83 7.29 4.52
N CYS A 301 7.00 8.30 4.23
CA CYS A 301 5.56 8.25 4.49
C CYS A 301 4.88 7.11 3.73
N LEU A 302 5.25 6.87 2.46
CA LEU A 302 4.70 5.78 1.65
C LEU A 302 5.15 4.39 2.11
N ALA A 303 6.37 4.27 2.65
CA ALA A 303 6.84 3.06 3.31
C ALA A 303 6.06 2.81 4.61
N LEU A 304 5.94 3.82 5.48
CA LEU A 304 5.22 3.72 6.74
C LEU A 304 3.72 3.46 6.56
N SER A 305 3.09 4.01 5.51
CA SER A 305 1.65 3.83 5.29
C SER A 305 1.27 2.36 5.13
N ARG A 306 2.16 1.55 4.51
CA ARG A 306 1.96 0.11 4.28
C ARG A 306 2.48 -0.79 5.40
N SER A 307 3.35 -0.29 6.26
CA SER A 307 3.92 -1.07 7.37
C SER A 307 2.85 -1.39 8.41
N SER A 308 2.82 -2.63 8.87
CA SER A 308 1.99 -3.09 10.00
C SER A 308 2.77 -3.09 11.31
N SER A 309 4.08 -3.32 11.26
CA SER A 309 4.98 -3.33 12.42
C SER A 309 6.19 -2.42 12.21
N VAL A 310 6.46 -1.53 13.16
CA VAL A 310 7.52 -0.51 13.09
C VAL A 310 8.38 -0.56 14.34
N ALA A 311 9.71 -0.63 14.17
CA ALA A 311 10.66 -0.42 15.25
C ALA A 311 11.22 1.01 15.18
N ILE A 312 11.16 1.74 16.29
CA ILE A 312 11.67 3.11 16.40
C ILE A 312 12.87 3.10 17.34
N THR A 313 13.96 3.75 16.95
CA THR A 313 15.12 3.97 17.81
C THR A 313 15.48 5.45 17.86
N THR A 314 15.97 5.89 19.01
CA THR A 314 16.34 7.27 19.28
C THR A 314 17.35 7.33 20.42
N GLY A 315 18.09 8.43 20.52
CA GLY A 315 19.03 8.66 21.60
C GLY A 315 20.42 9.05 21.08
N PHE A 316 20.87 10.21 21.55
CA PHE A 316 22.17 10.78 21.21
C PHE A 316 22.88 11.29 22.49
N PRO A 317 23.95 10.63 22.95
CA PRO A 317 24.64 11.02 24.18
C PRO A 317 25.62 12.17 23.96
N THR A 318 25.19 13.41 24.24
CA THR A 318 26.03 14.63 24.10
C THR A 318 26.32 15.35 25.43
N HIS A 319 25.60 15.02 26.50
CA HIS A 319 25.66 15.67 27.81
C HIS A 319 26.40 14.84 28.87
N TYR A 320 27.72 14.69 28.73
CA TYR A 320 28.56 13.83 29.59
C TYR A 320 28.53 14.14 31.10
N MET A 321 28.02 15.29 31.50
CA MET A 321 27.88 15.70 32.91
C MET A 321 26.53 15.28 33.52
N HIS A 322 25.65 14.68 32.74
CA HIS A 322 24.31 14.26 33.15
C HIS A 322 24.17 12.74 33.07
N SER A 323 23.23 12.20 33.86
CA SER A 323 22.87 10.79 33.85
C SER A 323 21.35 10.66 33.67
N PRO A 324 20.87 10.13 32.53
CA PRO A 324 21.67 9.70 31.37
C PRO A 324 22.26 10.89 30.59
N PRO A 325 23.30 10.66 29.77
CA PRO A 325 23.97 11.73 29.01
C PRO A 325 23.26 12.10 27.69
N ASP A 326 22.02 11.64 27.47
CA ASP A 326 21.24 11.92 26.26
C ASP A 326 20.81 13.38 26.18
N GLU A 327 20.77 13.90 24.97
CA GLU A 327 20.03 15.13 24.67
C GLU A 327 18.52 14.88 24.57
N THR A 328 17.78 15.99 24.52
CA THR A 328 16.33 15.98 24.49
C THR A 328 15.76 15.85 23.08
N ASP A 329 16.57 16.05 22.04
CA ASP A 329 16.16 15.81 20.66
C ASP A 329 16.14 14.30 20.36
N GLY A 330 15.14 13.88 19.58
CA GLY A 330 14.85 12.47 19.34
C GLY A 330 13.66 11.92 20.12
N PRO A 331 13.74 11.72 21.46
CA PRO A 331 12.68 11.06 22.24
C PRO A 331 11.27 11.66 22.08
N PRO A 332 11.06 12.99 22.07
CA PRO A 332 9.74 13.55 21.79
C PRO A 332 9.21 13.18 20.40
N GLY A 333 10.08 13.20 19.38
CA GLY A 333 9.74 12.78 18.02
C GLY A 333 9.39 11.30 17.92
N ALA A 334 10.13 10.44 18.65
CA ALA A 334 9.85 9.02 18.73
C ALA A 334 8.48 8.73 19.38
N ILE A 335 8.14 9.40 20.47
CA ILE A 335 6.84 9.26 21.13
C ILE A 335 5.71 9.79 20.25
N ALA A 336 5.89 10.96 19.62
CA ALA A 336 4.90 11.52 18.69
C ALA A 336 4.62 10.57 17.51
N MET A 337 5.69 9.98 16.94
CA MET A 337 5.56 9.00 15.87
C MET A 337 4.87 7.72 16.36
N ALA A 338 5.25 7.21 17.54
CA ALA A 338 4.60 6.05 18.14
C ALA A 338 3.09 6.28 18.35
N THR A 339 2.70 7.44 18.88
CA THR A 339 1.29 7.84 19.04
C THR A 339 0.55 7.81 17.70
N MET A 340 1.12 8.40 16.66
CA MET A 340 0.51 8.43 15.32
C MET A 340 0.35 7.01 14.74
N LEU A 341 1.40 6.18 14.82
CA LEU A 341 1.38 4.84 14.26
C LEU A 341 0.37 3.93 15.00
N LEU A 342 0.30 4.03 16.33
CA LEU A 342 -0.73 3.35 17.13
C LEU A 342 -2.15 3.80 16.76
N ALA A 343 -2.36 5.10 16.53
CA ALA A 343 -3.65 5.63 16.09
C ALA A 343 -4.06 5.10 14.69
N LEU A 344 -3.08 4.77 13.85
CA LEU A 344 -3.27 4.09 12.56
C LEU A 344 -3.39 2.57 12.68
N GLY A 345 -3.43 2.01 13.89
CA GLY A 345 -3.58 0.58 14.16
C GLY A 345 -2.31 -0.24 13.92
N LYS A 346 -1.14 0.40 13.85
CA LYS A 346 0.14 -0.26 13.62
C LYS A 346 0.76 -0.71 14.95
N GLN A 347 1.56 -1.77 14.88
CA GLN A 347 2.38 -2.22 16.00
C GLN A 347 3.67 -1.42 16.05
N VAL A 348 4.04 -0.97 17.25
CA VAL A 348 5.23 -0.13 17.46
C VAL A 348 6.08 -0.75 18.56
N THR A 349 7.38 -0.87 18.33
CA THR A 349 8.39 -1.24 19.34
C THR A 349 9.43 -0.14 19.42
N MET A 350 9.85 0.23 20.62
CA MET A 350 10.97 1.15 20.81
C MET A 350 12.25 0.36 21.13
N VAL A 351 13.33 0.66 20.41
CA VAL A 351 14.66 0.04 20.57
C VAL A 351 15.63 1.10 21.10
N THR A 352 16.24 0.84 22.24
CA THR A 352 17.11 1.81 22.94
C THR A 352 18.44 1.21 23.33
N ASP A 353 19.44 2.07 23.56
CA ASP A 353 20.65 1.69 24.30
C ASP A 353 20.27 1.18 25.69
N ARG A 354 21.01 0.19 26.20
CA ARG A 354 20.88 -0.36 27.56
C ARG A 354 20.98 0.72 28.63
N ARG A 355 21.88 1.70 28.44
CA ARG A 355 22.05 2.82 29.36
C ARG A 355 20.82 3.73 29.47
N ALA A 356 19.98 3.75 28.43
CA ALA A 356 18.86 4.68 28.30
C ALA A 356 17.50 4.01 28.58
N VAL A 357 17.49 2.72 28.94
CA VAL A 357 16.25 1.96 29.22
C VAL A 357 15.40 2.64 30.29
N GLU A 358 15.98 3.01 31.43
CA GLU A 358 15.22 3.61 32.54
C GLU A 358 14.59 4.95 32.14
N MET A 359 15.33 5.81 31.45
CA MET A 359 14.84 7.10 30.96
C MET A 359 13.71 6.90 29.95
N ASN A 360 13.93 6.05 28.95
CA ASN A 360 12.95 5.81 27.90
C ASN A 360 11.69 5.11 28.43
N GLN A 361 11.82 4.25 29.44
CA GLN A 361 10.68 3.66 30.13
C GLN A 361 9.89 4.74 30.88
N ALA A 362 10.56 5.62 31.62
CA ALA A 362 9.90 6.73 32.31
C ALA A 362 9.18 7.69 31.34
N ILE A 363 9.77 7.96 30.16
CA ILE A 363 9.13 8.76 29.11
C ILE A 363 7.87 8.06 28.58
N ILE A 364 7.94 6.75 28.29
CA ILE A 364 6.77 5.98 27.84
C ILE A 364 5.68 5.99 28.92
N ASP A 365 6.03 5.73 30.17
CA ASP A 365 5.08 5.65 31.28
C ASP A 365 4.37 6.99 31.51
N GLU A 366 5.11 8.11 31.48
CA GLU A 366 4.51 9.44 31.60
C GLU A 366 3.66 9.79 30.36
N ALA A 367 4.10 9.42 29.15
CA ALA A 367 3.30 9.61 27.94
C ALA A 367 1.98 8.82 27.98
N VAL A 368 1.97 7.62 28.57
CA VAL A 368 0.74 6.85 28.80
C VAL A 368 -0.13 7.53 29.86
N LYS A 369 0.47 7.91 30.99
CA LYS A 369 -0.22 8.57 32.11
C LYS A 369 -0.89 9.89 31.70
N THR A 370 -0.24 10.66 30.83
CA THR A 370 -0.74 11.94 30.31
C THR A 370 -1.68 11.78 29.10
N GLY A 371 -1.83 10.56 28.58
CA GLY A 371 -2.72 10.26 27.45
C GLY A 371 -2.14 10.61 26.07
N VAL A 372 -0.86 10.98 25.99
CA VAL A 372 -0.14 11.15 24.71
C VAL A 372 -0.02 9.80 23.99
N LEU A 373 0.31 8.74 24.74
CA LEU A 373 0.24 7.36 24.27
C LEU A 373 -1.04 6.71 24.79
N LYS A 374 -1.84 6.14 23.90
CA LYS A 374 -3.07 5.41 24.30
C LYS A 374 -2.75 4.13 25.08
N THR A 375 -1.61 3.52 24.81
CA THR A 375 -1.15 2.29 25.45
C THR A 375 0.38 2.28 25.49
N ALA A 376 0.95 1.57 26.45
CA ALA A 376 2.39 1.38 26.52
C ALA A 376 2.88 0.60 25.30
N ILE A 377 4.05 0.98 24.79
CA ILE A 377 4.74 0.27 23.71
C ILE A 377 5.87 -0.59 24.29
N PRO A 378 6.18 -1.75 23.70
CA PRO A 378 7.35 -2.53 24.09
C PRO A 378 8.63 -1.71 23.95
N LEU A 379 9.43 -1.68 25.03
CA LEU A 379 10.78 -1.12 25.05
C LEU A 379 11.79 -2.28 25.12
N VAL A 380 12.69 -2.36 24.14
CA VAL A 380 13.67 -3.45 24.04
C VAL A 380 15.08 -2.90 23.79
N THR A 381 16.08 -3.70 24.13
CA THR A 381 17.48 -3.48 23.78
C THR A 381 17.88 -4.43 22.65
N PHE A 382 18.91 -4.06 21.90
CA PHE A 382 19.58 -4.96 20.97
C PHE A 382 20.95 -5.36 21.54
N GLU A 383 21.18 -6.66 21.67
CA GLU A 383 22.47 -7.21 22.11
C GLU A 383 23.13 -7.94 20.96
N ASP A 384 24.33 -7.49 20.59
CA ASP A 384 25.13 -8.12 19.55
C ASP A 384 25.89 -9.32 20.13
N HIS A 385 25.27 -10.50 20.01
CA HIS A 385 25.86 -11.78 20.43
C HIS A 385 26.59 -12.51 19.30
N GLY A 386 26.81 -11.86 18.15
CA GLY A 386 27.47 -12.47 17.00
C GLY A 386 26.79 -12.15 15.66
N PRO A 387 27.28 -12.74 14.56
CA PRO A 387 26.94 -12.31 13.20
C PRO A 387 25.44 -12.41 12.87
N ASP A 388 24.72 -13.37 13.47
CA ASP A 388 23.30 -13.60 13.20
C ASP A 388 22.37 -12.85 14.19
N ALA A 389 22.92 -12.10 15.16
CA ALA A 389 22.13 -11.45 16.20
C ALA A 389 21.09 -10.48 15.61
N ALA A 390 21.49 -9.67 14.63
CA ALA A 390 20.60 -8.73 13.96
C ALA A 390 19.49 -9.45 13.16
N LEU A 391 19.83 -10.55 12.47
CA LEU A 391 18.86 -11.37 11.75
C LEU A 391 17.84 -11.98 12.71
N HIS A 392 18.30 -12.55 13.83
CA HIS A 392 17.41 -13.10 14.86
C HIS A 392 16.55 -12.03 15.52
N PHE A 393 17.05 -10.80 15.68
CA PHE A 393 16.27 -9.69 16.20
C PHE A 393 15.16 -9.28 15.22
N LEU A 394 15.51 -9.14 13.93
CA LEU A 394 14.61 -8.62 12.89
C LEU A 394 13.62 -9.66 12.37
N CYS A 395 13.92 -10.96 12.51
CA CYS A 395 13.15 -12.04 11.91
C CYS A 395 12.68 -13.08 12.92
N HIS A 396 11.50 -13.68 12.69
CA HIS A 396 11.03 -14.79 13.51
C HIS A 396 11.95 -15.99 13.33
N HIS A 397 12.57 -16.45 14.43
CA HIS A 397 13.56 -17.54 14.43
C HIS A 397 14.75 -17.35 13.48
N GLY A 398 15.05 -16.11 13.07
CA GLY A 398 16.10 -15.81 12.11
C GLY A 398 15.76 -16.14 10.65
N ASP A 399 14.48 -16.39 10.32
CA ASP A 399 14.05 -16.63 8.93
C ASP A 399 13.83 -15.30 8.18
N PRO A 400 14.67 -14.95 7.19
CA PRO A 400 14.56 -13.68 6.46
C PRO A 400 13.25 -13.51 5.69
N ASN A 401 12.49 -14.58 5.44
CA ASN A 401 11.17 -14.50 4.81
C ASN A 401 10.05 -14.16 5.81
N ARG A 402 10.36 -14.06 7.10
CA ARG A 402 9.41 -13.80 8.19
C ARG A 402 9.90 -12.64 9.06
N PRO A 403 9.98 -11.43 8.50
CA PRO A 403 10.36 -10.24 9.27
C PRO A 403 9.36 -9.97 10.41
N ARG A 404 9.86 -9.50 11.54
CA ARG A 404 9.08 -9.04 12.70
C ARG A 404 8.64 -7.58 12.55
N TYR A 405 9.38 -6.83 11.76
CA TYR A 405 9.17 -5.40 11.49
C TYR A 405 9.17 -5.17 10.00
N ASP A 406 8.23 -4.37 9.51
CA ASP A 406 8.18 -3.95 8.10
C ASP A 406 9.02 -2.68 7.88
N HIS A 407 9.27 -1.93 8.96
CA HIS A 407 10.00 -0.68 8.90
C HIS A 407 10.81 -0.39 10.17
N LEU A 408 12.04 0.11 9.99
CA LEU A 408 12.86 0.64 11.08
C LEU A 408 12.99 2.15 10.93
N VAL A 409 12.81 2.90 12.01
CA VAL A 409 13.00 4.35 12.04
C VAL A 409 14.06 4.71 13.07
N ALA A 410 15.07 5.45 12.66
CA ALA A 410 16.02 6.10 13.53
C ALA A 410 15.69 7.59 13.59
N ILE A 411 15.50 8.14 14.79
CA ILE A 411 15.21 9.56 15.02
C ILE A 411 16.27 10.09 15.98
N GLU A 412 17.15 10.97 15.51
CA GLU A 412 18.24 11.52 16.34
C GLU A 412 19.01 10.42 17.08
N ARG A 413 19.30 9.35 16.35
CA ARG A 413 20.04 8.20 16.85
C ARG A 413 21.48 8.33 16.38
N SER A 414 22.46 8.26 17.28
CA SER A 414 23.87 8.30 16.86
C SER A 414 24.21 7.24 15.82
N GLY A 415 24.86 7.66 14.73
CA GLY A 415 25.28 6.82 13.61
C GLY A 415 26.76 6.48 13.67
N ARG A 416 27.10 5.27 13.22
CA ARG A 416 28.50 4.81 13.15
C ARG A 416 29.21 5.48 11.98
N ALA A 417 30.38 6.06 12.24
CA ALA A 417 31.27 6.63 11.22
C ALA A 417 32.10 5.54 10.52
N GLU A 418 32.82 5.94 9.47
CA GLU A 418 33.59 5.03 8.60
C GLU A 418 34.68 4.23 9.33
N ASP A 419 35.22 4.76 10.43
CA ASP A 419 36.23 4.10 11.26
C ASP A 419 35.63 3.18 12.34
N GLY A 420 34.31 3.01 12.35
CA GLY A 420 33.58 2.21 13.31
C GLY A 420 33.39 2.87 14.69
N ASN A 421 33.69 4.16 14.83
CA ASN A 421 33.37 4.96 16.02
C ASN A 421 32.08 5.76 15.85
N TYR A 422 31.69 6.47 16.90
CA TYR A 422 30.50 7.34 16.92
C TYR A 422 30.97 8.71 17.41
N TYR A 423 30.51 9.77 16.78
CA TYR A 423 30.96 11.13 17.08
C TYR A 423 29.78 12.09 17.24
N ASN A 424 29.87 13.00 18.21
CA ASN A 424 28.99 14.18 18.23
C ASN A 424 29.47 15.24 17.22
N MET A 425 28.70 16.30 17.01
CA MET A 425 29.05 17.40 16.08
C MET A 425 30.38 18.11 16.41
N ARG A 426 30.87 18.00 17.65
CA ARG A 426 32.18 18.54 18.09
C ARG A 426 33.36 17.59 17.79
N GLY A 427 33.11 16.42 17.19
CA GLY A 427 34.13 15.41 16.90
C GLY A 427 34.56 14.60 18.12
N VAL A 428 33.80 14.63 19.22
CA VAL A 428 34.10 13.83 20.42
C VAL A 428 33.61 12.40 20.19
N ASN A 429 34.48 11.42 20.40
CA ASN A 429 34.12 10.00 20.29
C ASN A 429 33.23 9.57 21.47
N ILE A 430 32.04 9.08 21.16
CA ILE A 430 31.00 8.65 22.10
C ILE A 430 30.72 7.15 22.05
N LYS A 431 31.55 6.36 21.36
CA LYS A 431 31.34 4.90 21.16
C LYS A 431 31.05 4.13 22.45
N HIS A 432 31.71 4.47 23.55
CA HIS A 432 31.53 3.83 24.85
C HIS A 432 30.13 4.01 25.46
N LEU A 433 29.30 4.88 24.87
CA LEU A 433 27.92 5.14 25.28
C LEU A 433 26.90 4.60 24.28
N VAL A 434 27.31 4.06 23.13
CA VAL A 434 26.39 3.75 22.03
C VAL A 434 26.39 2.24 21.79
N ASP A 435 25.23 1.60 21.98
CA ASP A 435 25.03 0.20 21.59
C ASP A 435 24.90 0.10 20.06
N PRO A 436 25.34 -1.01 19.43
CA PRO A 436 25.47 -1.14 17.98
C PRO A 436 24.14 -1.40 17.26
N ILE A 437 23.10 -0.62 17.56
CA ILE A 437 21.76 -0.69 16.95
C ILE A 437 21.81 -0.48 15.43
N ASP A 438 22.82 0.23 14.93
CA ASP A 438 23.11 0.38 13.51
C ASP A 438 23.33 -0.96 12.78
N ASN A 439 23.72 -2.03 13.48
CA ASN A 439 23.77 -3.39 12.90
C ASN A 439 22.39 -3.88 12.45
N LEU A 440 21.29 -3.40 13.05
CA LEU A 440 19.94 -3.70 12.59
C LEU A 440 19.66 -3.07 11.22
N PHE A 441 20.12 -1.84 10.99
CA PHE A 441 19.93 -1.14 9.71
C PHE A 441 20.77 -1.78 8.61
N ILE A 442 21.98 -2.23 8.94
CA ILE A 442 22.84 -2.98 8.01
C ILE A 442 22.18 -4.29 7.60
N ALA A 443 21.70 -5.08 8.56
CA ALA A 443 21.05 -6.36 8.28
C ALA A 443 19.72 -6.18 7.52
N ALA A 444 18.94 -5.15 7.82
CA ALA A 444 17.67 -4.87 7.17
C ALA A 444 17.78 -4.71 5.65
N LYS A 445 18.91 -4.19 5.15
CA LYS A 445 19.17 -4.03 3.71
C LYS A 445 19.06 -5.34 2.93
N ASP A 446 19.45 -6.44 3.55
CA ASP A 446 19.50 -7.76 2.93
C ASP A 446 18.26 -8.62 3.26
N ILE A 447 17.32 -8.10 4.08
CA ILE A 447 16.10 -8.79 4.47
C ILE A 447 14.91 -8.24 3.65
N PRO A 448 14.33 -9.03 2.72
CA PRO A 448 13.20 -8.59 1.93
C PRO A 448 12.02 -8.14 2.80
N GLY A 449 11.45 -6.98 2.48
CA GLY A 449 10.24 -6.48 3.13
C GLY A 449 10.49 -5.57 4.33
N ILE A 450 11.74 -5.45 4.79
CA ILE A 450 12.13 -4.44 5.77
C ILE A 450 12.60 -3.20 5.01
N THR A 451 12.06 -2.03 5.39
CA THR A 451 12.53 -0.74 4.89
C THR A 451 13.03 0.13 6.05
N THR A 452 13.87 1.10 5.77
CA THR A 452 14.52 1.91 6.81
C THR A 452 14.38 3.40 6.55
N THR A 453 14.15 4.18 7.62
CA THR A 453 14.19 5.64 7.60
C THR A 453 15.17 6.14 8.67
N GLY A 454 16.10 6.99 8.29
CA GLY A 454 16.87 7.83 9.22
C GLY A 454 16.33 9.25 9.21
N ILE A 455 16.18 9.83 10.40
CA ILE A 455 15.81 11.23 10.61
C ILE A 455 16.93 11.85 11.44
N GLY A 456 17.57 12.88 10.90
CA GLY A 456 18.68 13.57 11.56
C GLY A 456 18.87 14.99 11.06
N ASP A 457 19.67 15.75 11.79
CA ASP A 457 19.83 17.18 11.59
C ASP A 457 21.30 17.61 11.37
N GLY A 458 22.28 16.78 11.72
CA GLY A 458 23.72 17.06 11.63
C GLY A 458 24.51 16.19 10.65
N GLY A 459 23.98 15.04 10.25
CA GLY A 459 24.60 14.09 9.32
C GLY A 459 25.43 12.97 9.97
N ASN A 460 25.56 12.99 11.30
CA ASN A 460 26.20 11.97 12.12
C ASN A 460 25.18 11.00 12.77
N GLU A 461 23.91 11.10 12.40
CA GLU A 461 22.82 10.24 12.83
C GLU A 461 22.67 9.00 11.93
N LEU A 462 22.15 7.93 12.51
CA LEU A 462 21.88 6.67 11.84
C LEU A 462 20.92 6.86 10.66
N GLY A 463 21.34 6.38 9.49
CA GLY A 463 20.62 6.53 8.22
C GLY A 463 21.12 7.67 7.35
N MET A 464 21.79 8.67 7.94
CA MET A 464 22.38 9.80 7.20
C MET A 464 23.58 9.41 6.34
N GLY A 465 24.05 8.16 6.41
CA GLY A 465 25.03 7.63 5.45
C GLY A 465 24.58 7.73 3.99
N LYS A 466 23.27 7.84 3.73
CA LYS A 466 22.73 8.12 2.39
C LYS A 466 23.18 9.48 1.83
N VAL A 467 23.48 10.45 2.69
CA VAL A 467 23.97 11.79 2.33
C VAL A 467 25.43 12.02 2.79
N LYS A 468 26.18 10.94 3.07
CA LYS A 468 27.56 10.97 3.60
C LYS A 468 28.48 11.96 2.89
N GLU A 469 28.50 11.96 1.56
CA GLU A 469 29.38 12.85 0.78
C GLU A 469 29.01 14.33 0.91
N LYS A 470 27.73 14.64 1.07
CA LYS A 470 27.28 16.01 1.39
C LYS A 470 27.71 16.40 2.81
N VAL A 471 27.60 15.49 3.77
CA VAL A 471 28.05 15.74 5.15
C VAL A 471 29.55 16.01 5.19
N LYS A 472 30.36 15.16 4.53
CA LYS A 472 31.83 15.34 4.43
C LYS A 472 32.24 16.70 3.87
N SER A 473 31.50 17.18 2.86
CA SER A 473 31.83 18.42 2.16
C SER A 473 31.28 19.69 2.81
N LEU A 474 30.14 19.60 3.49
CA LEU A 474 29.39 20.79 3.94
C LEU A 474 29.41 20.99 5.46
N MET A 475 29.57 19.91 6.25
CA MET A 475 29.44 19.98 7.70
C MET A 475 30.80 20.16 8.40
N PRO A 476 30.84 20.91 9.52
CA PRO A 476 32.02 20.96 10.38
C PRO A 476 32.42 19.55 10.82
N ASN A 477 33.72 19.24 10.77
CA ASN A 477 34.24 17.90 11.05
C ASN A 477 33.63 16.78 10.19
N GLY A 478 32.98 17.09 9.05
CA GLY A 478 32.23 16.12 8.25
C GLY A 478 33.03 14.86 7.87
N ASN A 479 34.32 15.00 7.56
CA ASN A 479 35.19 13.86 7.26
C ASN A 479 35.32 12.84 8.41
N LEU A 480 35.18 13.31 9.66
CA LEU A 480 35.26 12.48 10.86
C LEU A 480 33.87 11.97 11.28
N ILE A 481 32.88 12.86 11.29
CA ILE A 481 31.60 12.59 11.97
C ILE A 481 30.54 11.96 11.06
N ALA A 482 30.70 12.03 9.74
CA ALA A 482 29.68 11.56 8.82
C ALA A 482 29.32 10.10 9.09
N CYS A 483 28.03 9.85 9.31
CA CYS A 483 27.50 8.51 9.45
C CYS A 483 27.83 7.71 8.17
N ASP A 484 28.24 6.48 8.34
CA ASP A 484 28.55 5.55 7.25
C ASP A 484 27.34 4.68 6.88
N ILE A 485 26.39 4.53 7.80
CA ILE A 485 25.27 3.60 7.64
C ILE A 485 24.09 4.30 6.97
N PRO A 486 23.73 3.95 5.71
CA PRO A 486 22.60 4.54 5.03
C PRO A 486 21.28 3.89 5.46
N ALA A 487 20.21 4.65 5.39
CA ALA A 487 18.84 4.14 5.38
C ALA A 487 18.28 4.18 3.94
N ASP A 488 17.19 3.47 3.68
CA ASP A 488 16.46 3.56 2.40
C ASP A 488 15.93 4.98 2.19
N ASN A 489 15.52 5.64 3.28
CA ASN A 489 15.11 7.04 3.28
C ASN A 489 15.89 7.83 4.34
N ALA A 490 16.43 9.00 4.00
CA ALA A 490 17.13 9.90 4.90
C ALA A 490 16.43 11.26 4.93
N VAL A 491 15.59 11.46 5.95
CA VAL A 491 14.83 12.69 6.16
C VAL A 491 15.70 13.66 6.95
N THR A 492 16.10 14.75 6.30
CA THR A 492 16.75 15.86 7.01
C THR A 492 15.69 16.78 7.59
N ALA A 493 15.68 16.92 8.91
CA ALA A 493 14.77 17.80 9.62
C ALA A 493 15.56 18.61 10.64
N ALA A 494 15.43 19.92 10.65
CA ALA A 494 16.05 20.75 11.68
C ALA A 494 15.15 20.80 12.91
N ALA A 495 15.69 20.49 14.08
CA ALA A 495 15.03 20.82 15.33
C ALA A 495 15.30 22.29 15.68
N THR A 496 14.23 23.07 15.83
CA THR A 496 14.28 24.37 16.52
C THR A 496 14.20 24.16 18.01
N PHE A 497 15.32 24.37 18.71
CA PHE A 497 15.24 24.87 20.07
C PHE A 497 15.11 26.39 19.96
N ASP A 498 13.95 26.95 20.31
CA ASP A 498 13.84 28.38 20.64
C ASP A 498 14.33 28.54 22.10
N PRO A 499 15.51 29.11 22.34
CA PRO A 499 16.00 29.35 23.70
C PRO A 499 15.09 30.29 24.52
N ASN A 500 14.11 30.95 23.91
CA ASN A 500 13.13 31.79 24.62
C ASN A 500 11.88 31.04 25.11
N MET A 501 11.67 29.77 24.72
CA MET A 501 10.51 28.98 25.18
C MET A 501 10.73 28.26 26.53
N THR A 502 11.89 28.42 27.18
CA THR A 502 12.20 27.84 28.51
C THR A 502 11.86 28.74 29.71
N GLN A 503 10.89 29.64 29.58
CA GLN A 503 10.27 30.30 30.75
C GLN A 503 8.78 29.98 30.82
N VAL A 504 8.45 28.78 31.31
CA VAL A 504 7.20 28.52 32.06
C VAL A 504 7.50 27.58 33.20
#